data_AF-A0A8J6LKQ7-F1
#
_entry.id   AF-A0A8J6LKQ7-F1
#
_cell.length_a   1.000
_cell.length_b   1.000
_cell.length_c   1.000
_cell.angle_alpha   90.00
_cell.angle_beta   90.00
_cell.angle_gamma   90.00
#
_symmetry.space_group_name_H-M   'P 1'
#
loop_
_entity.id
_entity.type
_entity.pdbx_description
1 polymer ?
#
loop_
_entity_poly.entity_id
_entity_poly.type
_entity_poly.pdbx_seq_one_letter_code
_entity_poly.pdbx_strand_id
1 'polypeptide(L)'
;MKKATDRFVDLHDGKYFDRLMYTRRIVLSIDTLLIEANERARRLNKMAYVHVVGLGLGVWKIYTEQDKLFMDAFAQRLEFLSLSNVSDVRFAYIKHKMAGPYKHGDMVKGIKLHMVDGNPHERLKEDDEGKLLVVSYAWDANALPGNEFWMGSLSTSSDPAAACSTQVAELHNWHINGKVCGGNLRVATLNGLVTFQEYQELHKND
;
A
#
# COMPACT_ATOMS: atom_id res chain seq x y z
N MET A 1 -16.38 9.39 34.85
CA MET A 1 -15.90 9.47 33.46
C MET A 1 -14.90 8.34 33.24
N LYS A 2 -15.26 7.30 32.46
CA LYS A 2 -14.31 6.24 32.08
C LYS A 2 -13.24 6.88 31.19
N LYS A 3 -11.95 6.70 31.52
CA LYS A 3 -10.83 7.06 30.64
C LYS A 3 -11.14 6.51 29.25
N ALA A 4 -11.10 7.37 28.23
CA ALA A 4 -11.13 6.92 26.84
C ALA A 4 -10.07 5.81 26.71
N THR A 5 -10.50 4.62 26.33
CA THR A 5 -9.61 3.49 26.08
C THR A 5 -8.60 3.89 25.01
N ASP A 6 -7.36 3.43 25.08
CA ASP A 6 -6.26 3.66 24.11
C ASP A 6 -6.66 3.44 22.63
N ARG A 7 -7.77 2.72 22.40
CA ARG A 7 -8.42 2.52 21.09
C ARG A 7 -9.04 3.77 20.47
N PHE A 8 -9.77 4.59 21.23
CA PHE A 8 -10.55 5.71 20.70
C PHE A 8 -9.90 7.04 21.07
N VAL A 9 -9.55 7.84 20.07
CA VAL A 9 -9.09 9.22 20.26
C VAL A 9 -10.29 10.15 20.08
N ASP A 10 -10.56 10.98 21.07
CA ASP A 10 -11.56 12.03 20.98
C ASP A 10 -11.07 13.13 20.02
N LEU A 11 -11.82 13.39 18.95
CA LEU A 11 -11.55 14.44 17.97
C LEU A 11 -12.41 15.69 18.20
N HIS A 12 -13.14 15.75 19.32
CA HIS A 12 -14.18 16.72 19.66
C HIS A 12 -15.48 16.56 18.84
N ASP A 13 -16.52 17.31 19.24
CA ASP A 13 -17.84 17.34 18.58
C ASP A 13 -18.50 15.97 18.40
N GLY A 14 -18.28 15.06 19.37
CA GLY A 14 -18.81 13.70 19.33
C GLY A 14 -18.17 12.79 18.27
N LYS A 15 -17.06 13.22 17.66
CA LYS A 15 -16.28 12.43 16.70
C LYS A 15 -15.15 11.71 17.40
N TYR A 16 -14.95 10.45 17.04
CA TYR A 16 -13.88 9.62 17.59
C TYR A 16 -13.10 8.95 16.47
N PHE A 17 -11.78 8.91 16.61
CA PHE A 17 -10.90 8.13 15.77
C PHE A 17 -10.66 6.76 16.42
N ASP A 18 -11.10 5.69 15.77
CA ASP A 18 -10.85 4.32 16.21
C ASP A 18 -9.51 3.81 15.65
N ARG A 19 -8.46 3.87 16.47
CA ARG A 19 -7.10 3.44 16.10
C ARG A 19 -7.07 1.97 15.70
N LEU A 20 -7.83 1.12 16.37
CA LEU A 20 -7.88 -0.31 16.07
C LEU A 20 -8.51 -0.57 14.69
N MET A 21 -9.63 0.08 14.38
CA MET A 21 -10.29 -0.08 13.08
C MET A 21 -9.47 0.52 11.94
N TYR A 22 -8.82 1.68 12.16
CA TYR A 22 -7.89 2.25 11.19
C TYR A 22 -6.77 1.26 10.86
N THR A 23 -6.05 0.76 11.86
CA THR A 23 -4.95 -0.19 11.67
C THR A 23 -5.43 -1.46 10.97
N ARG A 24 -6.55 -2.05 11.40
CA ARG A 24 -7.11 -3.26 10.78
C ARG A 24 -7.46 -3.10 9.30
N ARG A 25 -7.94 -1.93 8.89
CA ARG A 25 -8.24 -1.66 7.47
C ARG A 25 -6.96 -1.47 6.66
N ILE A 26 -6.01 -0.72 7.20
CA ILE A 26 -4.75 -0.43 6.51
C ILE A 26 -3.90 -1.70 6.33
N VAL A 27 -3.84 -2.60 7.32
CA VAL A 27 -3.03 -3.83 7.16
C VAL A 27 -3.48 -4.71 6.00
N LEU A 28 -4.77 -4.68 5.62
CA LEU A 28 -5.25 -5.42 4.43
C LEU A 28 -4.63 -4.87 3.14
N SER A 29 -4.55 -3.54 3.00
CA SER A 29 -3.90 -2.89 1.86
C SER A 29 -2.38 -3.14 1.88
N ILE A 30 -1.76 -3.11 3.06
CA ILE A 30 -0.32 -3.39 3.22
C ILE A 30 0.00 -4.82 2.80
N ASP A 31 -0.72 -5.80 3.34
CA ASP A 31 -0.51 -7.21 3.03
C ASP A 31 -0.71 -7.48 1.56
N THR A 32 -1.80 -6.96 0.99
CA THR A 32 -2.09 -7.09 -0.45
C THR A 32 -0.95 -6.53 -1.28
N LEU A 33 -0.47 -5.32 -0.98
CA LEU A 33 0.65 -4.70 -1.70
C LEU A 33 1.93 -5.54 -1.61
N LEU A 34 2.32 -5.94 -0.40
CA LEU A 34 3.59 -6.63 -0.18
C LEU A 34 3.60 -8.05 -0.75
N ILE A 35 2.51 -8.80 -0.57
CA ILE A 35 2.37 -10.16 -1.11
C ILE A 35 2.33 -10.12 -2.64
N GLU A 36 1.59 -9.17 -3.22
CA GLU A 36 1.50 -9.01 -4.67
C GLU A 36 2.86 -8.63 -5.28
N ALA A 37 3.55 -7.64 -4.70
CA ALA A 37 4.87 -7.22 -5.14
C ALA A 37 5.89 -8.37 -5.08
N ASN A 38 5.89 -9.13 -3.98
CA ASN A 38 6.75 -10.29 -3.78
C ASN A 38 6.51 -11.36 -4.87
N GLU A 39 5.25 -11.74 -5.06
CA GLU A 39 4.89 -12.79 -6.03
C GLU A 39 5.16 -12.34 -7.47
N ARG A 40 4.87 -11.08 -7.81
CA ARG A 40 5.15 -10.53 -9.13
C ARG A 40 6.65 -10.48 -9.42
N ALA A 41 7.47 -10.03 -8.46
CA ALA A 41 8.92 -10.01 -8.60
C ALA A 41 9.50 -11.43 -8.74
N ARG A 42 9.00 -12.38 -7.93
CA ARG A 42 9.38 -13.80 -8.03
C ARG A 42 9.11 -14.37 -9.43
N ARG A 43 7.93 -14.12 -10.00
CA ARG A 43 7.57 -14.58 -11.36
C ARG A 43 8.44 -13.99 -12.45
N LEU A 44 8.95 -12.78 -12.24
CA LEU A 44 9.84 -12.09 -13.17
C LEU A 44 11.33 -12.37 -12.89
N ASN A 45 11.66 -13.23 -11.92
CA ASN A 45 13.02 -13.48 -11.45
C ASN A 45 13.78 -12.19 -11.10
N LYS A 46 13.11 -11.31 -10.35
CA LYS A 46 13.64 -10.01 -9.89
C LYS A 46 13.43 -9.84 -8.39
N MET A 47 14.06 -8.81 -7.84
CA MET A 47 13.70 -8.23 -6.53
C MET A 47 12.76 -7.04 -6.73
N ALA A 48 11.78 -6.88 -5.85
CA ALA A 48 10.88 -5.74 -5.82
C ALA A 48 11.48 -4.58 -5.01
N TYR A 49 11.36 -3.38 -5.56
CA TYR A 49 11.49 -2.11 -4.84
C TYR A 49 10.09 -1.52 -4.69
N VAL A 50 9.55 -1.50 -3.47
CA VAL A 50 8.18 -1.05 -3.20
C VAL A 50 8.21 0.43 -2.79
N HIS A 51 7.66 1.29 -3.63
CA HIS A 51 7.47 2.71 -3.36
C HIS A 51 6.09 2.94 -2.77
N VAL A 52 6.05 3.29 -1.48
CA VAL A 52 4.83 3.53 -0.72
C VAL A 52 4.56 5.02 -0.61
N VAL A 53 3.44 5.45 -1.19
CA VAL A 53 2.79 6.73 -0.88
C VAL A 53 1.71 6.50 0.19
N GLY A 54 1.61 7.42 1.15
CA GLY A 54 0.70 7.31 2.28
C GLY A 54 -0.78 7.20 1.87
N LEU A 55 -1.46 6.14 2.30
CA LEU A 55 -2.89 5.94 2.03
C LEU A 55 -3.73 6.74 3.02
N GLY A 56 -4.43 7.76 2.52
CA GLY A 56 -5.28 8.63 3.34
C GLY A 56 -4.52 9.50 4.35
N LEU A 57 -3.23 9.75 4.13
CA LEU A 57 -2.38 10.59 5.00
C LEU A 57 -2.30 12.06 4.56
N GLY A 58 -2.86 12.39 3.39
CA GLY A 58 -3.00 13.76 2.88
C GLY A 58 -4.22 14.46 3.46
N VAL A 59 -5.06 15.03 2.59
CA VAL A 59 -6.29 15.76 2.99
C VAL A 59 -7.30 14.91 3.78
N TRP A 60 -7.20 13.58 3.67
CA TRP A 60 -8.02 12.61 4.40
C TRP A 60 -7.54 12.32 5.84
N LYS A 61 -6.40 12.88 6.24
CA LYS A 61 -5.88 12.72 7.60
C LYS A 61 -6.70 13.54 8.59
N ILE A 62 -7.25 12.89 9.61
CA ILE A 62 -8.07 13.54 10.65
C ILE A 62 -7.46 13.48 12.05
N TYR A 63 -6.35 12.74 12.22
CA TYR A 63 -5.66 12.58 13.50
C TYR A 63 -4.15 12.77 13.34
N THR A 64 -3.53 13.49 14.27
CA THR A 64 -2.11 13.91 14.19
C THR A 64 -1.13 12.75 14.09
N GLU A 65 -1.35 11.66 14.84
CA GLU A 65 -0.47 10.48 14.84
C GLU A 65 -0.89 9.39 13.82
N GLN A 66 -1.79 9.71 12.88
CA GLN A 66 -2.22 8.75 11.85
C GLN A 66 -1.04 8.23 11.00
N ASP A 67 -0.06 9.08 10.65
CA ASP A 67 1.18 8.66 9.99
C ASP A 67 1.94 7.61 10.81
N LYS A 68 2.02 7.80 12.13
CA LYS A 68 2.70 6.85 13.02
C LYS A 68 1.99 5.50 13.02
N LEU A 69 0.66 5.51 13.14
CA LEU A 69 -0.13 4.26 13.09
C LEU A 69 0.03 3.53 11.76
N PHE A 70 0.11 4.26 10.65
CA PHE A 70 0.35 3.71 9.32
C PHE A 70 1.75 3.07 9.22
N MET A 71 2.79 3.78 9.66
CA MET A 71 4.17 3.31 9.60
C MET A 71 4.42 2.13 10.55
N ASP A 72 3.85 2.16 11.76
CA ASP A 72 3.92 1.06 12.72
C ASP A 72 3.20 -0.18 12.21
N ALA A 73 2.06 -0.01 11.52
CA ALA A 73 1.38 -1.11 10.87
C ALA A 73 2.26 -1.75 9.79
N PHE A 74 2.93 -0.93 8.96
CA PHE A 74 3.88 -1.43 7.97
C PHE A 74 5.02 -2.24 8.59
N ALA A 75 5.64 -1.74 9.66
CA ALA A 75 6.70 -2.47 10.37
C ALA A 75 6.23 -3.86 10.82
N GLN A 76 5.07 -3.92 11.48
CA GLN A 76 4.49 -5.18 11.96
C GLN A 76 4.23 -6.17 10.82
N ARG A 77 3.77 -5.69 9.65
CA ARG A 77 3.51 -6.56 8.50
C ARG A 77 4.81 -7.03 7.83
N LEU A 78 5.83 -6.18 7.76
CA LEU A 78 7.15 -6.56 7.24
C LEU A 78 7.83 -7.61 8.12
N GLU A 79 7.68 -7.52 9.45
CA GLU A 79 8.16 -8.55 10.39
C GLU A 79 7.39 -9.87 10.24
N PHE A 80 6.07 -9.78 10.10
CA PHE A 80 5.18 -10.93 10.06
C PHE A 80 5.27 -11.73 8.75
N LEU A 81 5.27 -11.05 7.60
CA LEU A 81 5.21 -11.70 6.28
C LEU A 81 6.56 -12.30 5.86
N SER A 82 6.52 -13.33 5.01
CA SER A 82 7.70 -13.95 4.40
C SER A 82 7.86 -13.44 2.97
N LEU A 83 8.71 -12.44 2.77
CA LEU A 83 8.85 -11.71 1.51
C LEU A 83 10.26 -11.92 0.90
N SER A 84 10.48 -13.07 0.26
CA SER A 84 11.79 -13.45 -0.30
C SER A 84 12.25 -12.60 -1.50
N ASN A 85 11.33 -11.92 -2.16
CA ASN A 85 11.56 -11.19 -3.41
C ASN A 85 11.24 -9.70 -3.27
N VAL A 86 11.16 -9.17 -2.05
CA VAL A 86 11.14 -7.73 -1.77
C VAL A 86 12.48 -7.37 -1.16
N SER A 87 13.22 -6.44 -1.79
CA SER A 87 14.51 -6.00 -1.28
C SER A 87 14.42 -4.65 -0.57
N ASP A 88 13.49 -3.80 -0.99
CA ASP A 88 13.41 -2.41 -0.54
C ASP A 88 11.96 -1.96 -0.37
N VAL A 89 11.73 -1.17 0.67
CA VAL A 89 10.47 -0.43 0.87
C VAL A 89 10.81 1.03 1.12
N ARG A 90 10.36 1.91 0.23
CA ARG A 90 10.45 3.36 0.38
C ARG A 90 9.13 3.93 0.87
N PHE A 91 9.18 4.75 1.90
CA PHE A 91 8.07 5.55 2.40
C PHE A 91 8.27 7.00 1.99
N ALA A 92 7.54 7.44 0.97
CA ALA A 92 7.63 8.79 0.41
C ALA A 92 6.40 9.63 0.79
N TYR A 93 6.64 10.93 1.04
CA TYR A 93 5.63 11.92 1.40
C TYR A 93 4.87 11.61 2.70
N ILE A 94 5.50 10.84 3.60
CA ILE A 94 4.99 10.52 4.94
C ILE A 94 5.79 11.31 5.98
N LYS A 95 5.10 12.00 6.90
CA LYS A 95 5.74 12.91 7.86
C LYS A 95 6.47 12.15 8.96
N HIS A 96 5.92 11.03 9.41
CA HIS A 96 6.56 10.20 10.43
C HIS A 96 7.75 9.44 9.81
N LYS A 97 8.93 9.57 10.40
CA LYS A 97 10.20 9.07 9.85
C LYS A 97 10.72 7.78 10.52
N MET A 98 9.83 7.09 11.23
CA MET A 98 10.10 5.78 11.83
C MET A 98 8.97 4.82 11.43
N ALA A 99 9.29 3.54 11.29
CA ALA A 99 8.33 2.46 11.14
C ALA A 99 8.55 1.49 12.31
N GLY A 100 7.71 1.56 13.36
CA GLY A 100 7.98 0.86 14.60
C GLY A 100 9.35 1.27 15.19
N PRO A 101 10.27 0.32 15.45
CA PRO A 101 11.61 0.63 15.94
C PRO A 101 12.59 1.07 14.83
N TYR A 102 12.20 0.96 13.55
CA TYR A 102 13.12 1.11 12.42
C TYR A 102 13.15 2.54 11.86
N LYS A 103 14.35 3.02 11.54
CA LYS A 103 14.61 4.30 10.87
C LYS A 103 15.17 4.08 9.46
N HIS A 104 15.44 5.18 8.74
CA HIS A 104 16.01 5.12 7.39
C HIS A 104 17.33 4.36 7.37
N GLY A 105 17.47 3.44 6.42
CA GLY A 105 18.64 2.58 6.24
C GLY A 105 18.60 1.29 7.06
N ASP A 106 17.69 1.14 8.02
CA ASP A 106 17.53 -0.10 8.77
C ASP A 106 16.99 -1.23 7.88
N MET A 107 17.21 -2.46 8.33
CA MET A 107 16.72 -3.67 7.67
C MET A 107 15.69 -4.41 8.50
N VAL A 108 14.62 -4.87 7.85
CA VAL A 108 13.61 -5.77 8.43
C VAL A 108 13.60 -7.05 7.63
N LYS A 109 14.08 -8.16 8.22
CA LYS A 109 14.16 -9.48 7.55
C LYS A 109 14.84 -9.42 6.16
N GLY A 110 15.89 -8.60 6.04
CA GLY A 110 16.64 -8.40 4.79
C GLY A 110 16.07 -7.34 3.84
N ILE A 111 14.97 -6.69 4.20
CA ILE A 111 14.34 -5.61 3.43
C ILE A 111 14.87 -4.26 3.94
N LYS A 112 15.47 -3.46 3.06
CA LYS A 112 15.98 -2.12 3.40
C LYS A 112 14.85 -1.09 3.40
N LEU A 113 14.78 -0.28 4.46
CA LEU A 113 13.77 0.77 4.60
C LEU A 113 14.30 2.15 4.20
N HIS A 114 13.51 2.88 3.42
CA HIS A 114 13.85 4.22 2.96
C HIS A 114 12.77 5.25 3.33
N MET A 115 12.97 6.05 4.38
CA MET A 115 12.04 7.15 4.74
C MET A 115 12.35 8.47 4.02
N VAL A 116 12.48 8.42 2.69
CA VAL A 116 12.85 9.57 1.84
C VAL A 116 11.78 9.83 0.79
N ASP A 117 11.54 11.12 0.53
CA ASP A 117 10.62 11.55 -0.50
C ASP A 117 11.26 11.33 -1.89
N GLY A 118 10.41 11.12 -2.90
CA GLY A 118 10.84 10.96 -4.28
C GLY A 118 9.65 10.66 -5.17
N ASN A 119 9.82 10.87 -6.48
CA ASN A 119 8.72 10.68 -7.41
C ASN A 119 8.37 9.18 -7.52
N PRO A 120 7.08 8.78 -7.44
CA PRO A 120 6.68 7.38 -7.36
C PRO A 120 7.15 6.51 -8.53
N HIS A 121 7.20 7.08 -9.74
CA HIS A 121 7.54 6.37 -10.98
C HIS A 121 8.93 6.73 -11.51
N GLU A 122 9.79 7.29 -10.67
CA GLU A 122 11.18 7.56 -11.06
C GLU A 122 11.93 6.26 -11.35
N ARG A 123 12.70 6.24 -12.44
CA ARG A 123 13.50 5.08 -12.80
C ARG A 123 14.52 4.79 -11.70
N LEU A 124 14.55 3.53 -11.25
CA LEU A 124 15.56 3.01 -10.34
C LEU A 124 16.94 3.01 -11.02
N LYS A 125 17.96 3.46 -10.28
CA LYS A 125 19.35 3.62 -10.74
C LYS A 125 20.29 2.96 -9.75
N GLU A 126 21.57 2.87 -10.12
CA GLU A 126 22.64 2.36 -9.25
C GLU A 126 22.32 0.96 -8.73
N ASP A 127 22.45 0.72 -7.43
CA ASP A 127 22.23 -0.58 -6.77
C ASP A 127 20.77 -1.09 -6.92
N ASP A 128 19.84 -0.22 -7.31
CA ASP A 128 18.43 -0.56 -7.51
C ASP A 128 18.08 -0.83 -8.98
N GLU A 129 19.01 -0.66 -9.92
CA GLU A 129 18.75 -0.88 -11.35
C GLU A 129 18.35 -2.34 -11.64
N GLY A 130 17.33 -2.51 -12.49
CA GLY A 130 16.83 -3.83 -12.88
C GLY A 130 15.78 -4.43 -11.95
N LYS A 131 15.66 -3.93 -10.71
CA LYS A 131 14.58 -4.30 -9.77
C LYS A 131 13.20 -3.97 -10.34
N LEU A 132 12.19 -4.70 -9.89
CA LEU A 132 10.79 -4.42 -10.20
C LEU A 132 10.29 -3.28 -9.31
N LEU A 133 10.08 -2.11 -9.90
CA LEU A 133 9.43 -0.99 -9.20
C LEU A 133 7.93 -1.29 -9.06
N VAL A 134 7.45 -1.33 -7.81
CA VAL A 134 6.03 -1.45 -7.48
C VAL A 134 5.63 -0.21 -6.69
N VAL A 135 4.57 0.47 -7.11
CA VAL A 135 4.21 1.78 -6.56
C VAL A 135 2.79 1.73 -6.00
N SER A 136 2.60 2.14 -4.75
CA SER A 136 1.27 2.43 -4.22
C SER A 136 0.89 3.88 -4.50
N TYR A 137 -0.39 4.12 -4.76
CA TYR A 137 -0.98 5.46 -4.82
C TYR A 137 -2.24 5.46 -3.97
N ALA A 138 -2.56 6.61 -3.35
CA ALA A 138 -3.84 6.76 -2.67
C ALA A 138 -4.94 6.93 -3.71
N TRP A 139 -6.07 6.27 -3.46
CA TRP A 139 -7.25 6.29 -4.32
C TRP A 139 -8.51 6.43 -3.46
N ASP A 140 -9.45 7.22 -3.97
CA ASP A 140 -10.73 7.45 -3.32
C ASP A 140 -11.77 6.37 -3.67
N ALA A 141 -12.55 5.97 -2.67
CA ALA A 141 -13.66 5.05 -2.88
C ALA A 141 -14.72 5.69 -3.78
N ASN A 142 -15.39 4.86 -4.59
CA ASN A 142 -16.45 5.28 -5.51
C ASN A 142 -15.98 6.21 -6.66
N ALA A 143 -14.69 6.21 -6.96
CA ALA A 143 -14.13 6.80 -8.18
C ALA A 143 -13.61 5.70 -9.13
N LEU A 144 -13.37 6.03 -10.40
CA LEU A 144 -12.47 5.24 -11.25
C LEU A 144 -11.01 5.58 -10.89
N PRO A 145 -10.04 4.70 -11.17
CA PRO A 145 -8.63 5.01 -10.99
C PRO A 145 -8.26 6.31 -11.71
N GLY A 146 -7.57 7.21 -11.01
CA GLY A 146 -7.25 8.54 -11.50
C GLY A 146 -8.13 9.65 -10.94
N ASN A 147 -9.33 9.35 -10.42
CA ASN A 147 -10.23 10.28 -9.73
C ASN A 147 -10.35 11.66 -10.41
N GLU A 148 -9.68 12.70 -9.92
CA GLU A 148 -9.73 14.06 -10.49
C GLU A 148 -9.17 14.16 -11.92
N PHE A 149 -8.42 13.15 -12.38
CA PHE A 149 -8.04 12.95 -13.78
C PHE A 149 -9.27 13.04 -14.71
N TRP A 150 -10.38 12.42 -14.32
CA TRP A 150 -11.61 12.39 -15.11
C TRP A 150 -12.32 13.76 -15.17
N MET A 151 -11.92 14.69 -14.31
CA MET A 151 -12.38 16.08 -14.30
C MET A 151 -11.37 17.04 -14.99
N GLY A 152 -10.32 16.49 -15.63
CA GLY A 152 -9.26 17.28 -16.27
C GLY A 152 -8.24 17.87 -15.31
N SER A 153 -8.23 17.46 -14.05
CA SER A 153 -7.28 17.92 -13.04
C SER A 153 -6.10 16.96 -12.95
N LEU A 154 -4.97 17.32 -13.57
CA LEU A 154 -3.88 16.38 -13.84
C LEU A 154 -2.71 16.41 -12.84
N SER A 155 -2.72 17.34 -11.87
CA SER A 155 -1.56 17.64 -11.03
C SER A 155 -1.87 17.87 -9.55
N THR A 156 -3.04 17.43 -9.09
CA THR A 156 -3.58 17.78 -7.76
C THR A 156 -3.32 16.75 -6.67
N SER A 157 -3.18 15.47 -7.01
CA SER A 157 -3.01 14.40 -6.02
C SER A 157 -2.27 13.19 -6.61
N SER A 158 -2.12 12.12 -5.82
CA SER A 158 -1.52 10.87 -6.31
C SER A 158 -2.38 10.15 -7.36
N ASP A 159 -3.69 10.40 -7.35
CA ASP A 159 -4.63 9.79 -8.30
C ASP A 159 -4.36 10.21 -9.76
N PRO A 160 -4.44 11.51 -10.12
CA PRO A 160 -4.13 11.94 -11.48
C PRO A 160 -2.65 11.75 -11.82
N ALA A 161 -1.74 11.83 -10.83
CA ALA A 161 -0.34 11.51 -11.07
C ALA A 161 -0.18 10.07 -11.57
N ALA A 162 -0.79 9.08 -10.88
CA ALA A 162 -0.76 7.68 -11.30
C ALA A 162 -1.42 7.48 -12.67
N ALA A 163 -2.54 8.14 -12.95
CA ALA A 163 -3.20 8.09 -14.27
C ALA A 163 -2.33 8.67 -15.39
N CYS A 164 -1.61 9.77 -15.14
CA CYS A 164 -0.78 10.42 -16.16
C CYS A 164 0.55 9.73 -16.40
N SER A 165 1.13 9.04 -15.40
CA SER A 165 2.43 8.38 -15.53
C SER A 165 2.36 6.87 -15.76
N THR A 166 1.15 6.29 -15.78
CA THR A 166 0.93 4.86 -16.00
C THR A 166 -0.28 4.62 -16.93
N GLN A 167 -0.68 3.37 -17.11
CA GLN A 167 -1.89 3.00 -17.87
C GLN A 167 -3.06 2.63 -16.92
N VAL A 168 -3.04 3.09 -15.67
CA VAL A 168 -4.03 2.63 -14.67
C VAL A 168 -5.46 3.08 -15.02
N ALA A 169 -5.62 4.23 -15.66
CA ALA A 169 -6.92 4.75 -16.08
C ALA A 169 -7.61 3.85 -17.12
N GLU A 170 -6.84 3.14 -17.95
CA GLU A 170 -7.35 2.16 -18.92
C GLU A 170 -7.35 0.75 -18.37
N LEU A 171 -6.23 0.31 -17.76
CA LEU A 171 -6.03 -1.08 -17.34
C LEU A 171 -6.93 -1.47 -16.17
N HIS A 172 -7.27 -0.54 -15.27
CA HIS A 172 -8.11 -0.82 -14.11
C HIS A 172 -9.56 -0.32 -14.30
N ASN A 173 -9.91 0.14 -15.51
CA ASN A 173 -11.25 0.60 -15.83
C ASN A 173 -12.05 -0.50 -16.54
N TRP A 174 -13.10 -0.99 -15.89
CA TRP A 174 -13.94 -2.07 -16.39
C TRP A 174 -14.75 -1.70 -17.64
N HIS A 175 -14.94 -0.41 -17.93
CA HIS A 175 -15.56 0.03 -19.19
C HIS A 175 -14.63 -0.13 -20.40
N ILE A 176 -13.31 -0.17 -20.18
CA ILE A 176 -12.29 -0.23 -21.23
C ILE A 176 -11.65 -1.61 -21.27
N ASN A 177 -11.18 -2.10 -20.12
CA ASN A 177 -10.51 -3.38 -19.98
C ASN A 177 -11.47 -4.45 -19.43
N GLY A 178 -12.02 -5.27 -20.33
CA GLY A 178 -12.85 -6.42 -19.96
C GLY A 178 -12.15 -7.50 -19.12
N LYS A 179 -10.83 -7.39 -18.90
CA LYS A 179 -10.09 -8.25 -17.96
C LYS A 179 -10.25 -7.80 -16.50
N VAL A 180 -10.75 -6.59 -16.24
CA VAL A 180 -11.14 -6.15 -14.88
C VAL A 180 -12.48 -6.79 -14.54
N CYS A 181 -12.44 -8.06 -14.17
CA CYS A 181 -13.62 -8.85 -13.87
C CYS A 181 -13.31 -9.93 -12.83
N GLY A 182 -14.36 -10.49 -12.20
CA GLY A 182 -14.20 -11.50 -11.15
C GLY A 182 -13.41 -12.74 -11.61
N GLY A 183 -13.44 -13.09 -12.90
CA GLY A 183 -12.68 -14.21 -13.45
C GLY A 183 -11.16 -14.04 -13.41
N ASN A 184 -10.65 -12.81 -13.31
CA ASN A 184 -9.22 -12.53 -13.15
C ASN A 184 -8.84 -12.14 -11.71
N LEU A 185 -9.77 -12.25 -10.76
CA LEU A 185 -9.52 -11.99 -9.35
C LEU A 185 -8.39 -12.89 -8.84
N ARG A 186 -7.46 -12.28 -8.11
CA ARG A 186 -6.44 -12.97 -7.34
C ARG A 186 -6.66 -12.68 -5.86
N VAL A 187 -6.47 -13.70 -5.03
CA VAL A 187 -6.55 -13.60 -3.57
C VAL A 187 -5.14 -13.62 -3.01
N ALA A 188 -4.78 -12.60 -2.22
CA ALA A 188 -3.54 -12.58 -1.48
C ALA A 188 -3.64 -13.48 -0.25
N THR A 189 -2.74 -14.45 -0.15
CA THR A 189 -2.62 -15.36 0.98
C THR A 189 -1.21 -15.26 1.57
N LEU A 190 -1.00 -15.81 2.77
CA LEU A 190 0.33 -15.84 3.39
C LEU A 190 1.38 -16.59 2.55
N ASN A 191 0.95 -17.44 1.63
CA ASN A 191 1.82 -18.23 0.75
C ASN A 191 1.93 -17.66 -0.67
N GLY A 192 1.34 -16.49 -0.95
CA GLY A 192 1.35 -15.86 -2.27
C GLY A 192 -0.03 -15.59 -2.85
N LEU A 193 -0.08 -15.31 -4.16
CA LEU A 193 -1.32 -15.04 -4.89
C LEU A 193 -1.90 -16.31 -5.53
N VAL A 194 -3.17 -16.56 -5.27
CA VAL A 194 -3.94 -17.66 -5.88
C VAL A 194 -5.15 -17.12 -6.64
N THR A 195 -5.68 -17.91 -7.58
CA THR A 195 -7.03 -17.69 -8.15
C THR A 195 -8.09 -17.84 -7.07
N PHE A 196 -9.29 -17.32 -7.34
CA PHE A 196 -10.43 -17.56 -6.46
C PHE A 196 -10.78 -19.06 -6.33
N GLN A 197 -10.66 -19.83 -7.40
CA GLN A 197 -10.91 -21.28 -7.38
C GLN A 197 -9.91 -22.01 -6.47
N GLU A 198 -8.62 -21.76 -6.64
CA GLU A 198 -7.57 -22.34 -5.79
C GLU A 198 -7.79 -21.93 -4.31
N TYR A 199 -8.18 -20.68 -4.06
CA TYR A 199 -8.50 -20.23 -2.70
C TYR A 199 -9.66 -21.03 -2.08
N GLN A 200 -10.74 -21.26 -2.84
CA GLN A 200 -11.86 -22.08 -2.37
C GLN A 200 -11.40 -23.50 -2.07
N GLU A 201 -10.59 -24.11 -2.94
CA GLU A 201 -10.04 -25.46 -2.75
C GLU A 201 -9.20 -25.59 -1.49
N LEU A 202 -8.38 -24.59 -1.18
CA LEU A 202 -7.57 -24.55 0.03
C LEU A 202 -8.41 -24.55 1.32
N HIS A 203 -9.62 -24.00 1.29
CA HIS A 203 -10.49 -23.82 2.47
C HIS A 203 -11.77 -24.67 2.41
N LYS A 204 -11.82 -25.70 1.54
CA LYS A 204 -13.00 -26.56 1.39
C LYS A 204 -13.39 -27.33 2.66
N ASN A 205 -12.46 -27.49 3.60
CA ASN A 205 -12.62 -28.31 4.81
C ASN A 205 -12.40 -27.52 6.12
N ASP A 206 -12.35 -26.20 6.04
CA ASP A 206 -12.16 -25.32 7.21
C ASP A 206 -13.48 -25.02 7.95
#